data_AF-A0A7C1XH19-F1
#
_entry.id   AF-A0A7C1XH19-F1
#
_cell.length_a   1.000
_cell.length_b   1.000
_cell.length_c   1.000
_cell.angle_alpha   90.00
_cell.angle_beta   90.00
_cell.angle_gamma   90.00
#
_symmetry.space_group_name_H-M   'P 1'
#
loop_
_entity.id
_entity.type
_entity.pdbx_description
1 polymer ?
#
loop_
_entity_poly.entity_id
_entity_poly.type
_entity_poly.pdbx_seq_one_letter_code
_entity_poly.pdbx_strand_id
1 'polypeptide(L)' 'MKKRVPKFKNEDEEREFWATRDSTDYVDWKKAKRVVLPELKPSLKTISPWPPL' A
#
# COMPACT_ATOMS: atom_id res chain seq x y z
N MET A 1 -4.78 19.28 -4.40
CA MET A 1 -5.71 18.66 -5.38
C MET A 1 -5.29 17.20 -5.51
N LYS A 2 -6.17 16.23 -5.22
CA LYS A 2 -5.80 14.80 -5.27
C LYS A 2 -5.72 14.34 -6.73
N LYS A 3 -4.57 13.81 -7.14
CA LYS A 3 -4.40 13.31 -8.51
C LYS A 3 -5.18 12.01 -8.67
N ARG A 4 -5.85 11.85 -9.82
CA ARG A 4 -6.58 10.61 -10.13
C ARG A 4 -5.56 9.48 -10.32
N VAL A 5 -5.81 8.35 -9.68
CA VAL A 5 -5.02 7.14 -9.89
C VAL A 5 -5.20 6.70 -11.36
N PRO A 6 -4.11 6.48 -12.12
CA PRO A 6 -4.19 5.98 -13.49
C PRO A 6 -4.85 4.60 -13.53
N LYS A 7 -5.49 4.26 -14.65
CA LYS A 7 -5.89 2.87 -14.91
C LYS A 7 -4.69 2.15 -15.51
N PHE A 8 -4.09 1.22 -14.76
CA PHE A 8 -3.02 0.37 -15.25
C PHE A 8 -3.60 -0.82 -16.02
N LYS A 9 -2.94 -1.21 -17.11
CA LYS A 9 -3.32 -2.38 -17.91
C LYS A 9 -2.71 -3.68 -17.37
N ASN A 10 -1.61 -3.57 -16.63
CA ASN A 10 -0.84 -4.71 -16.15
C ASN A 10 -0.18 -4.41 -14.78
N GLU A 11 0.14 -5.45 -14.01
CA GLU A 11 0.74 -5.30 -12.66
C GLU A 11 2.15 -4.68 -12.73
N ASP A 12 2.93 -5.03 -13.76
CA ASP A 12 4.30 -4.56 -13.93
C ASP A 12 4.36 -3.02 -14.10
N GLU A 13 3.46 -2.48 -14.92
CA GLU A 13 3.34 -1.04 -15.19
C GLU A 13 2.87 -0.26 -13.94
N GLU A 14 2.00 -0.88 -13.13
CA GLU A 14 1.60 -0.34 -11.83
C GLU A 14 2.79 -0.32 -10.85
N ARG A 15 3.59 -1.38 -10.83
CA ARG A 15 4.77 -1.50 -9.96
C ARG A 15 5.84 -0.47 -10.31
N GLU A 16 6.16 -0.30 -11.59
CA GLU A 16 7.10 0.72 -12.06
C GLU A 16 6.60 2.14 -11.74
N PHE A 17 5.30 2.38 -11.90
CA PHE A 17 4.69 3.66 -11.56
C PHE A 17 4.81 3.96 -10.06
N TRP A 18 4.50 3.01 -9.17
CA TRP A 18 4.61 3.21 -7.72
C TRP A 18 6.04 3.19 -7.21
N ALA A 19 6.97 2.50 -7.88
CA ALA A 19 8.39 2.54 -7.55
C ALA A 19 8.98 3.95 -7.69
N THR A 20 8.45 4.72 -8.65
CA THR A 20 8.95 6.05 -8.98
C THR A 20 8.11 7.18 -8.38
N ARG A 21 6.88 6.88 -7.93
CA ARG A 21 5.88 7.88 -7.53
C ARG A 21 5.47 7.72 -6.07
N ASP A 22 5.56 8.82 -5.33
CA ASP A 22 5.08 8.88 -3.96
C ASP A 22 3.55 8.72 -3.89
N SER A 23 3.08 7.71 -3.13
CA SER A 23 1.66 7.34 -3.03
C SER A 23 0.81 8.34 -2.25
N THR A 24 1.41 9.29 -1.51
CA THR A 24 0.67 10.23 -0.67
C THR A 24 -0.05 11.32 -1.46
N ASP A 25 0.36 11.59 -2.70
CA ASP A 25 -0.25 12.59 -3.59
C ASP A 25 -1.50 12.05 -4.32
N TYR A 26 -1.64 10.72 -4.39
CA TYR A 26 -2.72 10.01 -5.08
C TYR A 26 -3.75 9.44 -4.11
N VAL A 27 -3.32 9.02 -2.92
CA VAL A 27 -4.20 8.38 -1.92
C VAL A 27 -4.76 9.41 -0.94
N ASP A 28 -6.09 9.44 -0.82
CA ASP A 28 -6.79 10.28 0.14
C ASP A 28 -6.75 9.68 1.55
N TRP A 29 -5.64 9.88 2.25
CA TRP A 29 -5.48 9.44 3.64
C TRP A 29 -6.49 10.06 4.61
N LYS A 30 -7.13 11.18 4.26
CA LYS A 30 -8.23 11.78 5.05
C LYS A 30 -9.52 10.95 4.99
N LYS A 31 -9.73 10.18 3.92
CA LYS A 31 -10.83 9.22 3.79
C LYS A 31 -10.47 7.82 4.27
N ALA A 32 -9.17 7.56 4.52
CA ALA A 32 -8.74 6.28 5.07
C ALA A 32 -9.34 6.13 6.47
N LYS A 33 -10.27 5.18 6.62
CA LYS A 33 -10.86 4.83 7.90
C LYS A 33 -9.99 3.77 8.55
N ARG A 34 -9.75 3.90 9.85
CA ARG A 34 -9.14 2.85 10.65
C ARG A 34 -10.13 1.70 10.76
N VAL A 35 -9.93 0.67 9.95
CA VAL A 35 -10.75 -0.55 9.99
C VAL A 35 -10.08 -1.53 10.94
N VAL A 36 -10.84 -2.04 11.91
CA VAL A 36 -10.43 -3.19 12.71
C VAL A 36 -10.87 -4.42 11.92
N LEU A 37 -9.94 -5.35 11.68
CA LEU A 37 -10.20 -6.58 10.93
C LEU A 37 -10.19 -7.76 11.92
N PRO A 38 -11.28 -7.95 12.70
CA PRO A 38 -11.31 -8.91 13.81
C PRO A 38 -11.27 -10.38 13.34
N GLU A 39 -11.73 -10.66 12.11
CA GLU A 39 -11.78 -12.01 11.54
C GLU A 39 -10.63 -12.32 10.57
N LEU A 40 -9.70 -11.38 10.34
CA LEU A 40 -8.54 -11.72 9.54
C LEU A 40 -7.64 -12.67 10.35
N LYS A 41 -7.53 -13.90 9.86
CA LYS A 41 -6.53 -14.84 10.37
C LYS A 41 -5.17 -14.16 10.27
N PRO A 42 -4.41 -14.02 11.38
CA PRO A 42 -3.04 -13.53 11.29
C PRO A 42 -2.29 -14.50 10.37
N SER A 43 -1.81 -13.99 9.24
CA SER A 43 -0.90 -14.76 8.38
C SER A 43 0.36 -15.02 9.19
N LEU A 44 0.70 -16.29 9.42
CA LEU A 44 1.90 -16.74 10.12
C LEU A 44 3.19 -16.57 9.29
N LYS A 45 3.18 -15.72 8.25
CA LYS A 45 4.42 -15.31 7.59
C LYS A 45 5.12 -14.33 8.52
N THR A 46 5.98 -14.88 9.39
CA THR A 46 6.96 -14.13 10.16
C THR A 46 7.85 -13.36 9.20
N ILE A 47 7.47 -12.12 8.89
CA ILE A 47 8.38 -11.15 8.32
C ILE A 47 9.23 -10.77 9.52
N SER A 48 10.38 -11.41 9.69
CA SER A 48 11.33 -11.05 10.72
C SER A 48 11.93 -9.69 10.34
N PRO A 49 11.59 -8.57 11.01
CA PRO A 49 12.55 -7.48 11.06
C PRO A 49 13.74 -8.05 11.83
N TRP A 50 14.92 -8.01 11.23
CA TRP A 50 16.17 -8.34 11.88
C TRP A 50 16.50 -7.29 12.96
N PRO A 51 16.65 -7.67 14.24
CA PRO A 51 17.71 -7.05 15.07
C PRO A 51 18.31 -8.05 16.10
N PRO A 52 19.32 -7.69 16.93
CA PRO A 52 20.27 -6.56 16.90
C PRO A 52 21.75 -7.01 17.00
N LEU A 53 22.69 -6.07 16.87
CA LEU A 53 24.04 -6.15 17.47
C LEU A 53 24.02 -5.44 18.82
#